data_AF-A0A4V3A702-F1
#
_entry.id   AF-A0A4V3A702-F1
#
_cell.length_a   1.000
_cell.length_b   1.000
_cell.length_c   1.000
_cell.angle_alpha   90.00
_cell.angle_beta   90.00
_cell.angle_gamma   90.00
#
_symmetry.space_group_name_H-M   'P 1'
#
loop_
_entity.id
_entity.type
_entity.pdbx_description
1 polymer ?
#
loop_
_entity_poly.entity_id
_entity_poly.type
_entity_poly.pdbx_seq_one_letter_code
_entity_poly.pdbx_strand_id
1 'polypeptide(L)'
;MSTLEKSLGPVSGTAMMLNTVLGVGILTLPGLAAAAAGPSAMWTWLVCAAANIPLLAVFAILASRFPEAGGVAHIAGCAFGRTASLVTSFLFLGAVFLGLPSIALTGGNYFEAATGTPAGLTAAVLVVLASAANLTVPRLAARIGSLAAGAVMIFLFVLVALSFVTVTQGDPVTRTLGTAWMAAEFSPALVFAPFMLVFFAFTGWEVALSTTGEFANPARNVPIAVAVSFVIAVGFYMLCATTVIAAGPSAFTAAPFVEILTPALGESAGLAIAIGVLLLIAANLFAAFWAVSRMVMSVAREGALPTALANTRNGVPAAAIIVNCLVFLAVLVADKIGFVDIGSLIASAGQNFFLIYGMSALALVKLGRTMIEKAFGLLSLLIVAGLALYAGDGLIYPLLLIGAALLVRHTTQAPLVDAAPAE
;
A
#
# COMPACT_ATOMS: atom_id res chain seq x y z
N MET A 1 6.18 28.44 8.19
CA MET A 1 6.10 27.30 9.13
C MET A 1 4.65 27.17 9.57
N SER A 2 3.92 26.16 9.08
CA SER A 2 2.58 25.87 9.59
C SER A 2 2.73 25.13 10.92
N THR A 3 2.27 25.70 12.02
CA THR A 3 2.13 25.00 13.29
C THR A 3 1.12 23.87 13.12
N LEU A 4 1.60 22.63 12.95
CA LEU A 4 0.75 21.45 12.87
C LEU A 4 0.02 21.29 14.21
N GLU A 5 -1.30 21.12 14.18
CA GLU A 5 -2.07 20.85 15.39
C GLU A 5 -1.77 19.44 15.90
N LYS A 6 -1.18 19.36 17.10
CA LYS A 6 -0.83 18.10 17.77
C LYS A 6 -2.07 17.44 18.37
N SER A 7 -2.96 16.92 17.53
CA SER A 7 -4.28 16.40 17.91
C SER A 7 -4.35 14.87 17.96
N LEU A 8 -3.38 14.14 17.41
CA LEU A 8 -3.47 12.68 17.30
C LEU A 8 -3.06 11.97 18.60
N GLY A 9 -4.03 11.23 19.16
CA GLY A 9 -3.85 10.27 20.24
C GLY A 9 -3.64 8.84 19.71
N PRO A 10 -3.48 7.84 20.59
CA PRO A 10 -3.26 6.45 20.16
C PRO A 10 -4.45 5.88 19.37
N VAL A 11 -5.70 6.22 19.75
CA VAL A 11 -6.90 5.72 19.05
C VAL A 11 -7.07 6.34 17.67
N SER A 12 -7.02 7.67 17.57
CA SER A 12 -7.12 8.37 16.28
C SER A 12 -5.93 8.06 15.37
N GLY A 13 -4.73 7.93 15.92
CA GLY A 13 -3.55 7.45 15.19
C GLY A 13 -3.71 6.02 14.68
N THR A 14 -4.25 5.10 15.49
CA THR A 14 -4.55 3.73 15.05
C THR A 14 -5.55 3.73 13.90
N ALA A 15 -6.65 4.49 14.01
CA ALA A 15 -7.65 4.60 12.96
C ALA A 15 -7.08 5.18 11.66
N MET A 16 -6.19 6.18 11.76
CA MET A 16 -5.49 6.76 10.62
C MET A 16 -4.58 5.74 9.92
N MET A 17 -3.80 4.98 10.69
CA MET A 17 -2.92 3.92 10.15
C MET A 17 -3.75 2.82 9.50
N LEU A 18 -4.83 2.36 10.15
CA LEU A 18 -5.74 1.37 9.58
C LEU A 18 -6.37 1.84 8.28
N ASN A 19 -6.83 3.09 8.21
CA ASN A 19 -7.38 3.65 6.98
C ASN A 19 -6.34 3.71 5.84
N THR A 20 -5.06 3.89 6.19
CA THR A 20 -3.97 3.92 5.20
C THR A 20 -3.63 2.52 4.69
N VAL A 21 -3.56 1.54 5.59
CA VAL A 21 -3.10 0.17 5.30
C VAL A 21 -4.20 -0.73 4.76
N LEU A 22 -5.38 -0.70 5.38
CA LEU A 22 -6.48 -1.62 5.03
C LEU A 22 -7.15 -1.27 3.70
N GLY A 23 -6.76 -0.14 3.08
CA GLY A 23 -7.40 0.49 1.93
C GLY A 23 -8.12 -0.46 0.96
N VAL A 24 -7.51 -0.74 -0.19
CA VAL A 24 -8.15 -1.52 -1.26
C VAL A 24 -7.60 -2.93 -1.35
N GLY A 25 -6.34 -3.14 -0.93
CA GLY A 25 -5.67 -4.43 -1.05
C GLY A 25 -6.45 -5.57 -0.41
N ILE A 26 -7.16 -5.31 0.67
CA ILE A 26 -7.99 -6.32 1.35
C ILE A 26 -9.09 -6.94 0.49
N LEU A 27 -9.54 -6.23 -0.55
CA LEU A 27 -10.59 -6.69 -1.44
C LEU A 27 -10.11 -7.71 -2.48
N THR A 28 -8.84 -7.66 -2.87
CA THR A 28 -8.32 -8.45 -4.00
C THR A 28 -7.21 -9.41 -3.58
N LEU A 29 -6.34 -9.00 -2.66
CA LEU A 29 -5.16 -9.79 -2.27
C LEU A 29 -5.50 -11.18 -1.70
N PRO A 30 -6.55 -11.37 -0.89
CA PRO A 30 -6.92 -12.71 -0.42
C PRO A 30 -7.23 -13.68 -1.57
N GLY A 31 -7.98 -13.21 -2.59
CA GLY A 31 -8.33 -13.98 -3.77
C GLY A 31 -7.14 -14.30 -4.65
N LEU A 32 -6.28 -13.31 -4.93
CA LEU A 32 -5.07 -13.51 -5.72
C LEU A 32 -4.03 -14.39 -5.00
N ALA A 33 -3.87 -14.25 -3.70
CA ALA A 33 -2.99 -15.11 -2.91
C ALA A 33 -3.47 -16.56 -2.93
N ALA A 34 -4.78 -16.78 -2.78
CA ALA A 34 -5.38 -18.11 -2.90
C ALA A 34 -5.29 -18.65 -4.34
N ALA A 35 -5.38 -17.83 -5.37
CA ALA A 35 -5.16 -18.25 -6.76
C ALA A 35 -3.73 -18.75 -6.99
N ALA A 36 -2.74 -18.12 -6.35
CA ALA A 36 -1.33 -18.46 -6.49
C ALA A 36 -0.90 -19.69 -5.67
N ALA A 37 -1.42 -19.85 -4.45
CA ALA A 37 -0.95 -20.85 -3.49
C ALA A 37 -2.05 -21.77 -2.92
N GLY A 38 -3.30 -21.62 -3.37
CA GLY A 38 -4.44 -22.34 -2.81
C GLY A 38 -4.60 -22.08 -1.31
N PRO A 39 -5.04 -23.08 -0.53
CA PRO A 39 -5.14 -22.99 0.92
C PRO A 39 -3.82 -22.64 1.62
N SER A 40 -2.67 -23.01 1.05
CA SER A 40 -1.34 -22.68 1.59
C SER A 40 -1.04 -21.17 1.62
N ALA A 41 -1.86 -20.34 0.95
CA ALA A 41 -1.81 -18.89 1.09
C ALA A 41 -1.92 -18.40 2.55
N MET A 42 -2.57 -19.17 3.45
CA MET A 42 -2.64 -18.86 4.90
C MET A 42 -1.25 -18.70 5.51
N TRP A 43 -0.34 -19.59 5.16
CA TRP A 43 1.04 -19.53 5.63
C TRP A 43 1.77 -18.31 5.09
N THR A 44 1.46 -17.87 3.86
CA THR A 44 2.01 -16.62 3.30
C THR A 44 1.64 -15.43 4.17
N TRP A 45 0.36 -15.28 4.53
CA TRP A 45 -0.10 -14.18 5.39
C TRP A 45 0.60 -14.17 6.75
N LEU A 46 0.74 -15.33 7.39
CA LEU A 46 1.44 -15.46 8.68
C LEU A 46 2.94 -15.14 8.58
N VAL A 47 3.62 -15.68 7.55
CA VAL A 47 5.07 -15.46 7.37
C VAL A 47 5.33 -14.00 6.97
N CYS A 48 4.51 -13.40 6.12
CA CYS A 48 4.57 -11.97 5.80
C CYS A 48 4.33 -11.11 7.04
N ALA A 49 3.33 -11.43 7.87
CA ALA A 49 3.07 -10.71 9.12
C ALA A 49 4.28 -10.81 10.06
N ALA A 50 4.82 -12.02 10.28
CA ALA A 50 5.98 -12.22 11.13
C ALA A 50 7.22 -11.45 10.62
N ALA A 51 7.46 -11.46 9.31
CA ALA A 51 8.54 -10.71 8.68
C ALA A 51 8.40 -9.19 8.84
N ASN A 52 7.16 -8.69 8.89
CA ASN A 52 6.87 -7.26 9.06
C ASN A 52 7.05 -6.75 10.50
N ILE A 53 7.01 -7.61 11.53
CA ILE A 53 7.18 -7.17 12.93
C ILE A 53 8.45 -6.33 13.15
N PRO A 54 9.67 -6.81 12.80
CA PRO A 54 10.88 -6.01 12.97
C PRO A 54 10.92 -4.79 12.03
N LEU A 55 10.34 -4.88 10.83
CA LEU A 55 10.27 -3.78 9.87
C LEU A 55 9.36 -2.64 10.40
N LEU A 56 8.26 -2.97 11.06
CA LEU A 56 7.38 -2.00 11.69
C LEU A 56 7.98 -1.39 12.95
N ALA A 57 8.76 -2.17 13.70
CA ALA A 57 9.55 -1.64 14.81
C ALA A 57 10.53 -0.55 14.32
N VAL A 58 11.13 -0.73 13.14
CA VAL A 58 11.98 0.30 12.51
C VAL A 58 11.23 1.61 12.32
N PHE A 59 10.03 1.56 11.74
CA PHE A 59 9.22 2.77 11.55
C PHE A 59 8.77 3.39 12.86
N ALA A 60 8.29 2.59 13.82
CA ALA A 60 7.86 3.09 15.12
C ALA A 60 8.99 3.82 15.86
N ILE A 61 10.21 3.27 15.83
CA ILE A 61 11.39 3.85 16.48
C ILE A 61 11.84 5.14 15.77
N LEU A 62 11.98 5.10 14.44
CA LEU A 62 12.41 6.26 13.65
C LEU A 62 11.39 7.40 13.76
N ALA A 63 10.11 7.10 13.60
CA ALA A 63 9.02 8.07 13.74
C ALA A 63 9.06 8.74 15.12
N SER A 64 9.11 7.94 16.20
CA SER A 64 9.17 8.46 17.57
C SER A 64 10.35 9.39 17.86
N ARG A 65 11.45 9.26 17.11
CA ARG A 65 12.71 10.00 17.33
C ARG A 65 12.92 11.17 16.39
N PHE A 66 12.29 11.16 15.22
CA PHE A 66 12.40 12.22 14.23
C PHE A 66 11.00 12.80 13.94
N PRO A 67 10.39 13.54 14.88
CA PRO A 67 9.01 14.00 14.75
C PRO A 67 8.78 15.01 13.62
N GLU A 68 9.84 15.69 13.20
CA GLU A 68 9.84 16.64 12.08
C GLU A 68 10.18 15.97 10.73
N ALA A 69 10.26 14.64 10.67
CA ALA A 69 10.64 13.95 9.45
C ALA A 69 9.62 14.17 8.32
N GLY A 70 10.13 14.52 7.14
CA GLY A 70 9.35 14.60 5.89
C GLY A 70 9.01 13.25 5.27
N GLY A 71 8.89 12.17 6.06
CA GLY A 71 8.67 10.81 5.59
C GLY A 71 9.94 10.00 5.30
N VAL A 72 9.75 8.86 4.64
CA VAL A 72 10.77 7.81 4.45
C VAL A 72 11.99 8.28 3.68
N ALA A 73 11.79 9.03 2.58
CA ALA A 73 12.87 9.59 1.78
C ALA A 73 13.70 10.61 2.56
N HIS A 74 13.04 11.44 3.37
CA HIS A 74 13.72 12.40 4.24
C HIS A 74 14.61 11.69 5.26
N ILE A 75 14.11 10.63 5.93
CA ILE A 75 14.92 9.84 6.87
C ILE A 75 16.13 9.20 6.19
N ALA A 76 15.95 8.65 4.98
CA ALA A 76 17.07 8.13 4.19
C ALA A 76 18.09 9.23 3.86
N GLY A 77 17.61 10.45 3.56
CA GLY A 77 18.42 11.65 3.37
C GLY A 77 19.22 12.05 4.61
N CYS A 78 18.59 12.08 5.79
CA CYS A 78 19.27 12.36 7.05
C CYS A 78 20.37 11.33 7.35
N ALA A 79 20.12 10.05 7.02
CA ALA A 79 21.09 8.99 7.26
C ALA A 79 22.25 8.99 6.25
N PHE A 80 21.99 9.14 4.95
CA PHE A 80 22.99 8.88 3.90
C PHE A 80 23.11 9.97 2.83
N GLY A 81 22.45 11.11 3.02
CA GLY A 81 22.48 12.26 2.12
C GLY A 81 21.54 12.15 0.92
N ARG A 82 21.65 13.13 0.00
CA ARG A 82 20.74 13.33 -1.13
C ARG A 82 20.51 12.09 -1.98
N THR A 83 21.55 11.29 -2.23
CA THR A 83 21.45 10.07 -3.05
C THR A 83 20.43 9.09 -2.49
N ALA A 84 20.44 8.86 -1.18
CA ALA A 84 19.53 7.92 -0.55
C ALA A 84 18.10 8.46 -0.52
N SER A 85 17.92 9.77 -0.32
CA SER A 85 16.61 10.42 -0.49
C SER A 85 16.05 10.23 -1.90
N LEU A 86 16.87 10.45 -2.94
CA LEU A 86 16.47 10.28 -4.34
C LEU A 86 16.15 8.81 -4.66
N VAL A 87 17.01 7.88 -4.27
CA VAL A 87 16.75 6.44 -4.46
C VAL A 87 15.43 6.03 -3.81
N THR A 88 15.21 6.45 -2.56
CA THR A 88 13.97 6.13 -1.82
C THR A 88 12.75 6.77 -2.49
N SER A 89 12.88 8.00 -2.99
CA SER A 89 11.81 8.70 -3.72
C SER A 89 11.46 8.02 -5.04
N PHE A 90 12.45 7.53 -5.79
CA PHE A 90 12.24 6.81 -7.05
C PHE A 90 11.61 5.44 -6.82
N LEU A 91 12.06 4.69 -5.82
CA LEU A 91 11.42 3.43 -5.41
C LEU A 91 9.96 3.68 -5.02
N PHE A 92 9.70 4.73 -4.25
CA PHE A 92 8.35 5.04 -3.79
C PHE A 92 7.46 5.49 -4.95
N LEU A 93 7.96 6.35 -5.85
CA LEU A 93 7.25 6.73 -7.08
C LEU A 93 6.95 5.51 -7.95
N GLY A 94 7.94 4.63 -8.13
CA GLY A 94 7.74 3.40 -8.89
C GLY A 94 6.73 2.46 -8.25
N ALA A 95 6.65 2.41 -6.92
CA ALA A 95 5.67 1.62 -6.20
C ALA A 95 4.25 2.14 -6.45
N VAL A 96 4.04 3.45 -6.31
CA VAL A 96 2.70 4.06 -6.51
C VAL A 96 2.29 4.08 -7.98
N PHE A 97 3.25 4.16 -8.91
CA PHE A 97 2.98 4.13 -10.35
C PHE A 97 2.47 2.77 -10.85
N LEU A 98 2.77 1.68 -10.16
CA LEU A 98 2.18 0.36 -10.44
C LEU A 98 1.02 0.03 -9.49
N GLY A 99 1.12 0.45 -8.23
CA GLY A 99 0.12 0.16 -7.19
C GLY A 99 -1.22 0.88 -7.42
N LEU A 100 -1.23 2.16 -7.79
CA LEU A 100 -2.49 2.90 -7.98
C LEU A 100 -3.31 2.44 -9.19
N PRO A 101 -2.71 2.14 -10.36
CA PRO A 101 -3.43 1.47 -11.45
C PRO A 101 -3.98 0.10 -11.03
N SER A 102 -3.23 -0.68 -10.24
CA SER A 102 -3.71 -1.96 -9.72
C SER A 102 -4.92 -1.80 -8.80
N ILE A 103 -4.94 -0.75 -7.98
CA ILE A 103 -6.09 -0.39 -7.14
C ILE A 103 -7.30 0.01 -8.01
N ALA A 104 -7.08 0.72 -9.12
CA ALA A 104 -8.14 1.00 -10.08
C ALA A 104 -8.68 -0.29 -10.74
N LEU A 105 -7.78 -1.22 -11.09
CA LEU A 105 -8.13 -2.55 -11.60
C LEU A 105 -8.91 -3.37 -10.57
N THR A 106 -8.64 -3.28 -9.26
CA THR A 106 -9.50 -3.90 -8.25
C THR A 106 -10.95 -3.46 -8.40
N GLY A 107 -11.20 -2.15 -8.50
CA GLY A 107 -12.55 -1.63 -8.74
C GLY A 107 -13.14 -2.14 -10.05
N GLY A 108 -12.32 -2.17 -11.10
CA GLY A 108 -12.70 -2.72 -12.39
C GLY A 108 -13.11 -4.19 -12.34
N ASN A 109 -12.33 -5.04 -11.68
CA ASN A 109 -12.58 -6.49 -11.56
C ASN A 109 -13.86 -6.76 -10.77
N TYR A 110 -14.14 -6.00 -9.71
CA TYR A 110 -15.40 -6.10 -8.97
C TYR A 110 -16.60 -5.74 -9.85
N PHE A 111 -16.47 -4.68 -10.65
CA PHE A 111 -17.54 -4.26 -11.56
C PHE A 111 -17.72 -5.22 -12.73
N GLU A 112 -16.63 -5.80 -13.23
CA GLU A 112 -16.63 -6.82 -14.27
C GLU A 112 -17.34 -8.09 -13.77
N ALA A 113 -16.99 -8.58 -12.58
CA ALA A 113 -17.63 -9.75 -11.99
C ALA A 113 -19.16 -9.60 -11.83
N ALA A 114 -19.65 -8.38 -11.61
CA ALA A 114 -21.08 -8.10 -11.45
C ALA A 114 -21.82 -7.75 -12.76
N THR A 115 -21.13 -7.26 -13.80
CA THR A 115 -21.79 -6.68 -14.99
C THR A 115 -21.26 -7.16 -16.33
N GLY A 116 -20.10 -7.81 -16.36
CA GLY A 116 -19.36 -8.14 -17.58
C GLY A 116 -18.66 -6.95 -18.24
N THR A 117 -18.68 -5.77 -17.64
CA THR A 117 -17.96 -4.60 -18.16
C THR A 117 -16.45 -4.80 -17.97
N PRO A 118 -15.61 -4.69 -19.02
CA PRO A 118 -14.17 -4.98 -18.91
C PRO A 118 -13.49 -4.16 -17.79
N ALA A 119 -12.74 -4.82 -16.91
CA ALA A 119 -12.10 -4.19 -15.75
C ALA A 119 -11.22 -3.01 -16.14
N GLY A 120 -10.41 -3.16 -17.19
CA GLY A 120 -9.51 -2.11 -17.68
C GLY A 120 -10.24 -0.85 -18.13
N LEU A 121 -11.46 -0.97 -18.70
CA LEU A 121 -12.26 0.19 -19.09
C LEU A 121 -12.75 0.95 -17.85
N THR A 122 -13.30 0.24 -16.88
CA THR A 122 -13.77 0.81 -15.61
C THR A 122 -12.62 1.46 -14.85
N ALA A 123 -11.47 0.80 -14.78
CA ALA A 123 -10.25 1.34 -14.16
C ALA A 123 -9.77 2.63 -14.86
N ALA A 124 -9.77 2.66 -16.19
CA ALA A 124 -9.40 3.85 -16.95
C ALA A 124 -10.35 5.02 -16.70
N VAL A 125 -11.66 4.76 -16.61
CA VAL A 125 -12.66 5.78 -16.24
C VAL A 125 -12.37 6.33 -14.84
N LEU A 126 -12.11 5.47 -13.85
CA LEU A 126 -11.76 5.90 -12.49
C LEU A 126 -10.51 6.79 -12.47
N VAL A 127 -9.47 6.41 -13.19
CA VAL A 127 -8.21 7.17 -13.33
C VAL A 127 -8.45 8.55 -13.94
N VAL A 128 -9.23 8.62 -15.03
CA VAL A 128 -9.57 9.89 -15.69
C VAL A 128 -10.42 10.78 -14.78
N LEU A 129 -11.42 10.22 -14.10
CA LEU A 129 -12.26 10.96 -13.15
C LEU A 129 -11.43 11.50 -11.97
N ALA A 130 -10.51 10.69 -11.43
CA ALA A 130 -9.62 11.11 -10.36
C ALA A 130 -8.69 12.26 -10.78
N SER A 131 -8.13 12.17 -11.99
CA SER A 131 -7.32 13.24 -12.58
C SER A 131 -8.15 14.52 -12.78
N ALA A 132 -9.35 14.41 -13.37
CA ALA A 132 -10.22 15.56 -13.63
C ALA A 132 -10.69 16.26 -12.35
N ALA A 133 -11.04 15.49 -11.31
CA ALA A 133 -11.45 16.03 -10.01
C ALA A 133 -10.31 16.81 -9.34
N ASN A 134 -9.07 16.31 -9.43
CA ASN A 134 -7.89 16.96 -8.85
C ASN A 134 -7.43 18.20 -9.62
N LEU A 135 -7.75 18.30 -10.93
CA LEU A 135 -7.50 19.50 -11.72
C LEU A 135 -8.51 20.62 -11.46
N THR A 136 -9.76 20.29 -11.13
CA THR A 136 -10.86 21.26 -10.99
C THR A 136 -11.12 21.67 -9.54
N VAL A 137 -11.21 20.71 -8.61
CA VAL A 137 -11.62 20.98 -7.21
C VAL A 137 -10.79 20.15 -6.20
N PRO A 138 -9.46 20.35 -6.11
CA PRO A 138 -8.56 19.50 -5.32
C PRO A 138 -8.88 19.50 -3.82
N ARG A 139 -9.35 20.62 -3.27
CA ARG A 139 -9.76 20.72 -1.86
C ARG A 139 -11.01 19.90 -1.55
N LEU A 140 -11.92 19.77 -2.51
CA LEU A 140 -13.11 18.94 -2.36
C LEU A 140 -12.76 17.46 -2.48
N ALA A 141 -11.91 17.09 -3.44
CA ALA A 141 -11.42 15.72 -3.60
C ALA A 141 -10.76 15.20 -2.31
N ALA A 142 -9.88 16.01 -1.69
CA ALA A 142 -9.25 15.68 -0.42
C ALA A 142 -10.27 15.55 0.74
N ARG A 143 -11.27 16.44 0.82
CA ARG A 143 -12.33 16.36 1.85
C ARG A 143 -13.19 15.13 1.70
N ILE A 144 -13.60 14.79 0.47
CA ILE A 144 -14.38 13.59 0.19
C ILE A 144 -13.61 12.35 0.65
N GLY A 145 -12.31 12.25 0.33
CA GLY A 145 -11.46 11.14 0.80
C GLY A 145 -11.45 11.03 2.33
N SER A 146 -11.27 12.14 3.05
CA SER A 146 -11.27 12.14 4.52
C SER A 146 -12.62 11.78 5.16
N LEU A 147 -13.74 12.22 4.55
CA LEU A 147 -15.08 11.93 5.05
C LEU A 147 -15.51 10.49 4.72
N ALA A 148 -15.04 9.96 3.59
CA ALA A 148 -15.33 8.61 3.15
C ALA A 148 -14.58 7.55 3.97
N ALA A 149 -13.41 7.87 4.54
CA ALA A 149 -12.57 6.94 5.31
C ALA A 149 -13.34 6.07 6.33
N GLY A 150 -14.17 6.70 7.17
CA GLY A 150 -14.98 5.98 8.16
C GLY A 150 -16.05 5.09 7.53
N ALA A 151 -16.75 5.59 6.52
CA ALA A 151 -17.77 4.83 5.80
C ALA A 151 -17.16 3.65 5.03
N VAL A 152 -15.97 3.83 4.46
CA VAL A 152 -15.17 2.81 3.78
C VAL A 152 -14.82 1.68 4.72
N MET A 153 -14.30 2.00 5.91
CA MET A 153 -13.98 1.00 6.93
C MET A 153 -15.21 0.21 7.39
N ILE A 154 -16.35 0.88 7.59
CA ILE A 154 -17.61 0.21 7.94
C ILE A 154 -18.07 -0.70 6.80
N PHE A 155 -18.04 -0.22 5.56
CA PHE A 155 -18.42 -1.01 4.38
C PHE A 155 -17.54 -2.26 4.24
N LEU A 156 -16.22 -2.11 4.35
CA LEU A 156 -15.27 -3.23 4.32
C LEU A 156 -15.57 -4.26 5.42
N PHE A 157 -15.81 -3.80 6.65
CA PHE A 157 -16.12 -4.69 7.76
C PHE A 157 -17.42 -5.45 7.53
N VAL A 158 -18.48 -4.77 7.09
CA VAL A 158 -19.77 -5.40 6.77
C VAL A 158 -19.62 -6.41 5.64
N LEU A 159 -18.88 -6.07 4.58
CA LEU A 159 -18.66 -6.95 3.44
C LEU A 159 -17.96 -8.26 3.86
N VAL A 160 -16.87 -8.15 4.63
CA VAL A 160 -16.10 -9.31 5.11
C VAL A 160 -16.91 -10.13 6.10
N ALA A 161 -17.61 -9.48 7.05
CA ALA A 161 -18.45 -10.16 8.03
C ALA A 161 -19.60 -10.92 7.35
N LEU A 162 -20.27 -10.31 6.38
CA LEU A 162 -21.34 -10.96 5.62
C LEU A 162 -20.81 -12.14 4.82
N SER A 163 -19.65 -11.99 4.17
CA SER A 163 -18.99 -13.08 3.44
C SER A 163 -18.63 -14.25 4.35
N PHE A 164 -18.10 -13.95 5.54
CA PHE A 164 -17.76 -14.97 6.54
C PHE A 164 -19.01 -15.70 7.05
N VAL A 165 -20.09 -14.98 7.32
CA VAL A 165 -21.37 -15.58 7.70
C VAL A 165 -21.90 -16.48 6.59
N THR A 166 -21.92 -16.03 5.34
CA THR A 166 -22.36 -16.83 4.19
C THR A 166 -21.58 -18.13 4.06
N VAL A 167 -20.25 -18.10 4.20
CA VAL A 167 -19.38 -19.28 4.07
C VAL A 167 -19.51 -20.25 5.27
N THR A 168 -20.00 -19.76 6.42
CA THR A 168 -20.25 -20.58 7.62
C THR A 168 -21.71 -21.00 7.76
N GLN A 169 -22.60 -20.59 6.85
CA GLN A 169 -23.99 -21.04 6.88
C GLN A 169 -24.07 -22.55 6.54
N GLY A 170 -24.60 -23.34 7.46
CA GLY A 170 -24.84 -24.77 7.26
C GLY A 170 -23.80 -25.71 7.87
N ASP A 171 -22.64 -25.19 8.30
CA ASP A 171 -21.60 -25.96 9.00
C ASP A 171 -21.15 -25.24 10.28
N PRO A 172 -20.75 -25.94 11.35
CA PRO A 172 -20.13 -25.29 12.50
C PRO A 172 -18.90 -24.48 12.06
N VAL A 173 -18.75 -23.26 12.58
CA VAL A 173 -17.60 -22.38 12.30
C VAL A 173 -16.27 -23.11 12.47
N THR A 174 -16.18 -24.01 13.46
CA THR A 174 -15.00 -24.85 13.72
C THR A 174 -14.64 -25.79 12.57
N ARG A 175 -15.63 -26.28 11.82
CA ARG A 175 -15.43 -27.13 10.64
C ARG A 175 -14.97 -26.30 9.46
N THR A 176 -15.59 -25.14 9.19
CA THR A 176 -15.18 -24.22 8.12
C THR A 176 -13.75 -23.72 8.31
N LEU A 177 -13.43 -23.26 9.53
CA LEU A 177 -12.06 -22.89 9.90
C LEU A 177 -11.13 -24.10 9.81
N GLY A 178 -11.55 -25.26 10.33
CA GLY A 178 -10.79 -26.51 10.24
C GLY A 178 -10.45 -26.90 8.80
N THR A 179 -11.39 -26.82 7.87
CA THR A 179 -11.17 -27.17 6.47
C THR A 179 -10.18 -26.24 5.76
N ALA A 180 -10.25 -24.93 6.02
CA ALA A 180 -9.33 -23.97 5.43
C ALA A 180 -7.89 -24.20 5.90
N TRP A 181 -7.69 -24.50 7.19
CA TRP A 181 -6.36 -24.73 7.77
C TRP A 181 -5.83 -26.15 7.57
N MET A 182 -6.68 -27.18 7.57
CA MET A 182 -6.25 -28.56 7.32
C MET A 182 -5.84 -28.78 5.86
N ALA A 183 -6.42 -28.02 4.92
CA ALA A 183 -5.99 -28.06 3.52
C ALA A 183 -4.70 -27.27 3.26
N ALA A 184 -4.24 -26.44 4.21
CA ALA A 184 -3.07 -25.59 4.07
C ALA A 184 -1.78 -26.34 4.39
N GLU A 185 -1.22 -27.02 3.39
CA GLU A 185 0.09 -27.65 3.52
C GLU A 185 1.20 -26.59 3.60
N PHE A 186 2.16 -26.77 4.51
CA PHE A 186 3.33 -25.90 4.58
C PHE A 186 4.36 -26.34 3.52
N SER A 187 4.48 -25.56 2.46
CA SER A 187 5.51 -25.71 1.43
C SER A 187 6.19 -24.37 1.20
N PRO A 188 7.52 -24.24 1.39
CA PRO A 188 8.22 -22.98 1.15
C PRO A 188 7.94 -22.39 -0.24
N ALA A 189 7.85 -23.23 -1.28
CA ALA A 189 7.55 -22.76 -2.63
C ALA A 189 6.16 -22.10 -2.73
N LEU A 190 5.13 -22.70 -2.12
CA LEU A 190 3.77 -22.15 -2.11
C LEU A 190 3.65 -20.92 -1.20
N VAL A 191 4.38 -20.90 -0.09
CA VAL A 191 4.40 -19.77 0.84
C VAL A 191 5.05 -18.55 0.21
N PHE A 192 6.15 -18.75 -0.52
CA PHE A 192 6.88 -17.62 -1.08
C PHE A 192 6.33 -17.15 -2.44
N ALA A 193 5.53 -17.95 -3.14
CA ALA A 193 4.95 -17.60 -4.44
C ALA A 193 4.11 -16.30 -4.42
N PRO A 194 3.10 -16.12 -3.52
CA PRO A 194 2.38 -14.84 -3.42
C PRO A 194 3.01 -13.86 -2.42
N PHE A 195 4.23 -14.09 -1.93
CA PHE A 195 4.79 -13.33 -0.82
C PHE A 195 4.86 -11.83 -1.09
N MET A 196 5.37 -11.41 -2.25
CA MET A 196 5.50 -9.98 -2.57
C MET A 196 4.15 -9.31 -2.84
N LEU A 197 3.18 -10.08 -3.35
CA LEU A 197 1.79 -9.65 -3.49
C LEU A 197 1.15 -9.43 -2.12
N VAL A 198 1.33 -10.38 -1.19
CA VAL A 198 0.83 -10.26 0.19
C VAL A 198 1.60 -9.20 0.98
N PHE A 199 2.90 -9.02 0.72
CA PHE A 199 3.71 -7.99 1.35
C PHE A 199 3.16 -6.59 1.07
N PHE A 200 2.61 -6.34 -0.13
CA PHE A 200 1.92 -5.10 -0.45
C PHE A 200 0.78 -4.78 0.54
N ALA A 201 0.07 -5.80 1.05
CA ALA A 201 -0.96 -5.65 2.08
C ALA A 201 -0.43 -5.06 3.40
N PHE A 202 0.88 -5.24 3.64
CA PHE A 202 1.58 -4.77 4.83
C PHE A 202 2.37 -3.47 4.59
N THR A 203 2.04 -2.76 3.52
CA THR A 203 2.58 -1.43 3.23
C THR A 203 1.65 -0.34 3.75
N GLY A 204 2.20 0.83 4.08
CA GLY A 204 1.45 2.00 4.51
C GLY A 204 1.81 2.52 5.91
N TRP A 205 2.49 1.75 6.76
CA TRP A 205 2.93 2.24 8.08
C TRP A 205 4.09 3.21 8.04
N GLU A 206 4.83 3.25 6.93
CA GLU A 206 5.84 4.25 6.67
C GLU A 206 5.27 5.68 6.64
N VAL A 207 3.94 5.83 6.47
CA VAL A 207 3.24 7.12 6.61
C VAL A 207 3.45 7.73 7.99
N ALA A 208 3.66 6.91 9.02
CA ALA A 208 3.96 7.38 10.38
C ALA A 208 5.15 8.33 10.39
N LEU A 209 6.17 8.11 9.55
CA LEU A 209 7.34 8.98 9.43
C LEU A 209 6.99 10.38 8.89
N SER A 210 5.87 10.54 8.20
CA SER A 210 5.43 11.84 7.65
C SER A 210 4.36 12.52 8.48
N THR A 211 3.63 11.78 9.32
CA THR A 211 2.53 12.29 10.15
C THR A 211 2.90 12.38 11.63
N THR A 212 4.16 12.12 12.00
CA THR A 212 4.57 12.09 13.41
C THR A 212 4.33 13.43 14.10
N GLY A 213 4.56 14.55 13.40
CA GLY A 213 4.39 15.90 13.94
C GLY A 213 2.96 16.24 14.39
N GLU A 214 1.96 15.45 13.98
CA GLU A 214 0.54 15.61 14.34
C GLU A 214 0.17 14.87 15.64
N PHE A 215 1.05 14.00 16.16
CA PHE A 215 0.81 13.28 17.41
C PHE A 215 1.08 14.15 18.64
N ALA A 216 0.17 14.09 19.62
CA ALA A 216 0.30 14.81 20.89
C ALA A 216 1.53 14.37 21.70
N ASN A 217 1.81 13.06 21.72
CA ASN A 217 3.02 12.48 22.29
C ASN A 217 3.60 11.45 21.32
N PRO A 218 4.45 11.85 20.36
CA PRO A 218 5.03 10.97 19.36
C PRO A 218 5.72 9.74 19.95
N ALA A 219 6.54 9.93 20.98
CA ALA A 219 7.36 8.88 21.59
C ALA A 219 6.55 7.72 22.18
N ARG A 220 5.32 7.99 22.63
CA ARG A 220 4.41 6.98 23.18
C ARG A 220 3.33 6.56 22.19
N ASN A 221 2.70 7.52 21.52
CA ASN A 221 1.48 7.27 20.76
C ASN A 221 1.78 6.62 19.40
N VAL A 222 2.90 6.94 18.76
CA VAL A 222 3.23 6.34 17.45
C VAL A 222 3.50 4.83 17.57
N PRO A 223 4.35 4.33 18.50
CA PRO A 223 4.56 2.90 18.65
C PRO A 223 3.27 2.13 18.98
N ILE A 224 2.41 2.71 19.82
CA ILE A 224 1.09 2.12 20.13
C ILE A 224 0.20 2.08 18.89
N ALA A 225 0.11 3.19 18.15
CA ALA A 225 -0.70 3.27 16.95
C ALA A 225 -0.25 2.26 15.89
N VAL A 226 1.07 2.13 15.66
CA VAL A 226 1.65 1.13 14.74
C VAL A 226 1.34 -0.29 15.21
N ALA A 227 1.61 -0.62 16.47
CA ALA A 227 1.43 -1.98 16.98
C ALA A 227 -0.05 -2.42 16.99
N VAL A 228 -0.96 -1.56 17.48
CA VAL A 228 -2.39 -1.87 17.56
C VAL A 228 -3.00 -1.97 16.17
N SER A 229 -2.67 -1.04 15.27
CA SER A 229 -3.16 -1.11 13.88
C SER A 229 -2.64 -2.35 13.15
N PHE A 230 -1.38 -2.74 13.39
CA PHE A 230 -0.82 -3.96 12.83
C PHE A 230 -1.55 -5.23 13.29
N VAL A 231 -1.79 -5.39 14.58
CA VAL A 231 -2.51 -6.55 15.11
C VAL A 231 -3.93 -6.62 14.54
N ILE A 232 -4.65 -5.49 14.48
CA ILE A 232 -5.98 -5.43 13.89
C ILE A 232 -5.94 -5.78 12.40
N ALA A 233 -4.98 -5.24 11.65
CA ALA A 233 -4.84 -5.50 10.23
C ALA A 233 -4.53 -6.99 9.95
N VAL A 234 -3.60 -7.59 10.68
CA VAL A 234 -3.30 -9.03 10.58
C VAL A 234 -4.55 -9.86 10.84
N GLY A 235 -5.29 -9.58 11.93
CA GLY A 235 -6.52 -10.31 12.23
C GLY A 235 -7.56 -10.18 11.11
N PHE A 236 -7.71 -8.98 10.54
CA PHE A 236 -8.68 -8.73 9.48
C PHE A 236 -8.28 -9.38 8.14
N TYR A 237 -7.00 -9.34 7.77
CA TYR A 237 -6.48 -10.06 6.60
C TYR A 237 -6.60 -11.58 6.75
N MET A 238 -6.30 -12.13 7.93
CA MET A 238 -6.48 -13.56 8.21
C MET A 238 -7.94 -13.97 8.11
N LEU A 239 -8.87 -13.14 8.59
CA LEU A 239 -10.31 -13.38 8.44
C LEU A 239 -10.72 -13.41 6.97
N CYS A 240 -10.29 -12.42 6.18
CA CYS A 240 -10.58 -12.36 4.75
C CYS A 240 -10.05 -13.59 4.01
N ALA A 241 -8.78 -13.92 4.25
CA ALA A 241 -8.12 -14.99 3.56
C ALA A 241 -8.71 -16.36 3.95
N THR A 242 -9.08 -16.55 5.22
CA THR A 242 -9.81 -17.75 5.66
C THR A 242 -11.18 -17.84 4.98
N THR A 243 -11.90 -16.71 4.87
CA THR A 243 -13.20 -16.64 4.21
C THR A 243 -13.11 -17.05 2.74
N VAL A 244 -12.11 -16.52 2.01
CA VAL A 244 -11.88 -16.85 0.60
C VAL A 244 -11.51 -18.33 0.42
N ILE A 245 -10.62 -18.86 1.25
CA ILE A 245 -10.21 -20.27 1.15
C ILE A 245 -11.38 -21.20 1.45
N ALA A 246 -12.19 -20.88 2.47
CA ALA A 246 -13.34 -21.67 2.84
C ALA A 246 -14.47 -21.60 1.79
N ALA A 247 -14.58 -20.50 1.04
CA ALA A 247 -15.50 -20.41 -0.11
C ALA A 247 -15.08 -21.32 -1.28
N GLY A 248 -13.80 -21.68 -1.34
CA GLY A 248 -13.25 -22.59 -2.35
C GLY A 248 -12.79 -21.90 -3.65
N PRO A 249 -12.38 -22.69 -4.66
CA PRO A 249 -11.69 -22.18 -5.85
C PRO A 249 -12.45 -21.13 -6.67
N SER A 250 -13.79 -21.08 -6.59
CA SER A 250 -14.58 -20.03 -7.25
C SER A 250 -14.29 -18.63 -6.72
N ALA A 251 -13.82 -18.51 -5.48
CA ALA A 251 -13.43 -17.23 -4.88
C ALA A 251 -11.95 -16.89 -5.13
N PHE A 252 -11.18 -17.71 -5.83
CA PHE A 252 -9.74 -17.48 -6.06
C PHE A 252 -9.54 -16.55 -7.27
N THR A 253 -10.13 -15.37 -7.18
CA THR A 253 -10.20 -14.38 -8.26
C THR A 253 -9.77 -12.99 -7.77
N ALA A 254 -9.76 -12.00 -8.66
CA ALA A 254 -9.50 -10.61 -8.28
C ALA A 254 -10.68 -9.94 -7.54
N ALA A 255 -11.87 -10.54 -7.56
CA ALA A 255 -13.10 -10.04 -6.94
C ALA A 255 -13.78 -11.09 -6.03
N PRO A 256 -13.06 -11.65 -5.05
CA PRO A 256 -13.51 -12.80 -4.26
C PRO A 256 -14.86 -12.57 -3.56
N PHE A 257 -15.10 -11.39 -3.00
CA PHE A 257 -16.31 -11.15 -2.21
C PHE A 257 -17.59 -11.05 -3.07
N VAL A 258 -17.47 -10.68 -4.36
CA VAL A 258 -18.60 -10.76 -5.30
C VAL A 258 -18.91 -12.21 -5.63
N GLU A 259 -17.87 -13.03 -5.87
CA GLU A 259 -18.02 -14.47 -6.14
C GLU A 259 -18.62 -15.23 -4.95
N ILE A 260 -18.33 -14.80 -3.73
CA ILE A 260 -18.88 -15.40 -2.50
C ILE A 260 -20.36 -15.02 -2.30
N LEU A 261 -20.68 -13.73 -2.46
CA LEU A 261 -21.98 -13.20 -2.03
C LEU A 261 -23.05 -13.23 -3.11
N THR A 262 -22.68 -13.16 -4.39
CA THR A 262 -23.66 -13.17 -5.50
C THR A 262 -24.48 -14.45 -5.55
N PRO A 263 -23.89 -15.66 -5.44
CA PRO A 263 -24.67 -16.90 -5.43
C PRO A 263 -25.61 -17.02 -4.22
N ALA A 264 -25.25 -16.41 -3.08
CA ALA A 264 -26.01 -16.49 -1.85
C ALA A 264 -27.13 -15.45 -1.72
N LEU A 265 -26.91 -14.23 -2.25
CA LEU A 265 -27.79 -13.08 -2.06
C LEU A 265 -28.45 -12.58 -3.35
N GLY A 266 -28.08 -13.15 -4.51
CA GLY A 266 -28.60 -12.80 -5.83
C GLY A 266 -27.81 -11.70 -6.55
N GLU A 267 -28.08 -11.55 -7.86
CA GLU A 267 -27.36 -10.62 -8.76
C GLU A 267 -27.44 -9.15 -8.31
N SER A 268 -28.58 -8.72 -7.77
CA SER A 268 -28.75 -7.35 -7.26
C SER A 268 -27.81 -7.04 -6.10
N ALA A 269 -27.52 -8.03 -5.24
CA ALA A 269 -26.57 -7.88 -4.15
C ALA A 269 -25.14 -7.81 -4.68
N GLY A 270 -24.80 -8.66 -5.66
CA GLY A 270 -23.50 -8.62 -6.37
C GLY A 270 -23.23 -7.24 -6.98
N LEU A 271 -24.21 -6.67 -7.68
CA LEU A 271 -24.12 -5.31 -8.24
C LEU A 271 -23.95 -4.24 -7.14
N ALA A 272 -24.71 -4.33 -6.05
CA ALA A 272 -24.60 -3.38 -4.95
C ALA A 272 -23.20 -3.41 -4.29
N ILE A 273 -22.62 -4.61 -4.11
CA ILE A 273 -21.26 -4.79 -3.61
C ILE A 273 -20.25 -4.18 -4.58
N ALA A 274 -20.37 -4.47 -5.87
CA ALA A 274 -19.48 -3.93 -6.90
C ALA A 274 -19.51 -2.39 -6.94
N ILE A 275 -20.70 -1.78 -6.86
CA ILE A 275 -20.85 -0.32 -6.79
C ILE A 275 -20.22 0.23 -5.49
N GLY A 276 -20.45 -0.43 -4.35
CA GLY A 276 -19.86 -0.02 -3.08
C GLY A 276 -18.33 -0.05 -3.12
N VAL A 277 -17.74 -1.10 -3.70
CA VAL A 277 -16.30 -1.20 -3.93
C VAL A 277 -15.82 -0.11 -4.89
N LEU A 278 -16.50 0.13 -6.02
CA LEU A 278 -16.12 1.21 -6.95
C LEU A 278 -16.09 2.58 -6.29
N LEU A 279 -17.07 2.90 -5.45
CA LEU A 279 -17.11 4.18 -4.73
C LEU A 279 -15.96 4.29 -3.73
N LEU A 280 -15.63 3.19 -3.05
CA LEU A 280 -14.45 3.09 -2.17
C LEU A 280 -13.16 3.32 -2.95
N ILE A 281 -12.98 2.66 -4.10
CA ILE A 281 -11.81 2.83 -4.98
C ILE A 281 -11.71 4.27 -5.45
N ALA A 282 -12.82 4.86 -5.91
CA ALA A 282 -12.86 6.23 -6.39
C ALA A 282 -12.41 7.22 -5.30
N ALA A 283 -12.95 7.10 -4.08
CA ALA A 283 -12.55 7.94 -2.96
C ALA A 283 -11.05 7.82 -2.64
N ASN A 284 -10.51 6.59 -2.64
CA ASN A 284 -9.10 6.36 -2.40
C ASN A 284 -8.22 6.94 -3.52
N LEU A 285 -8.55 6.69 -4.79
CA LEU A 285 -7.82 7.22 -5.93
C LEU A 285 -7.82 8.74 -5.95
N PHE A 286 -8.93 9.39 -5.60
CA PHE A 286 -9.01 10.85 -5.59
C PHE A 286 -8.02 11.47 -4.60
N ALA A 287 -7.89 10.89 -3.39
CA ALA A 287 -6.91 11.31 -2.40
C ALA A 287 -5.47 10.96 -2.82
N ALA A 288 -5.26 9.75 -3.36
CA ALA A 288 -3.94 9.27 -3.76
C ALA A 288 -3.35 10.09 -4.93
N PHE A 289 -4.17 10.45 -5.93
CA PHE A 289 -3.74 11.31 -7.04
C PHE A 289 -3.16 12.64 -6.55
N TRP A 290 -3.79 13.25 -5.54
CA TRP A 290 -3.31 14.48 -4.94
C TRP A 290 -1.94 14.29 -4.28
N ALA A 291 -1.81 13.25 -3.46
CA ALA A 291 -0.57 12.94 -2.74
C ALA A 291 0.58 12.64 -3.71
N VAL A 292 0.37 11.76 -4.70
CA VAL A 292 1.41 11.38 -5.67
C VAL A 292 1.80 12.56 -6.55
N SER A 293 0.86 13.44 -6.93
CA SER A 293 1.20 14.64 -7.72
C SER A 293 2.09 15.60 -6.95
N ARG A 294 1.90 15.72 -5.63
CA ARG A 294 2.80 16.49 -4.75
C ARG A 294 4.15 15.83 -4.57
N MET A 295 4.18 14.50 -4.52
CA MET A 295 5.43 13.74 -4.47
C MET A 295 6.26 13.96 -5.74
N VAL A 296 5.65 13.81 -6.92
CA VAL A 296 6.28 14.10 -8.23
C VAL A 296 6.78 15.55 -8.27
N MET A 297 5.96 16.50 -7.83
CA MET A 297 6.35 17.91 -7.73
C MET A 297 7.55 18.12 -6.79
N SER A 298 7.61 17.43 -5.65
CA SER A 298 8.73 17.52 -4.71
C SER A 298 10.03 17.00 -5.34
N VAL A 299 9.98 15.83 -5.96
CA VAL A 299 11.14 15.24 -6.66
C VAL A 299 11.59 16.12 -7.83
N ALA A 300 10.66 16.77 -8.54
CA ALA A 300 10.98 17.75 -9.57
C ALA A 300 11.66 19.02 -9.01
N ARG A 301 11.24 19.50 -7.83
CA ARG A 301 11.88 20.65 -7.16
C ARG A 301 13.31 20.35 -6.70
N GLU A 302 13.60 19.09 -6.38
CA GLU A 302 14.96 18.62 -6.09
C GLU A 302 15.84 18.47 -7.34
N GLY A 303 15.31 18.82 -8.52
CA GLY A 303 15.99 18.76 -9.81
C GLY A 303 16.02 17.37 -10.44
N ALA A 304 15.34 16.37 -9.87
CA ALA A 304 15.43 15.00 -10.34
C ALA A 304 14.41 14.63 -11.44
N LEU A 305 13.45 15.52 -11.71
CA LEU A 305 12.47 15.40 -12.78
C LEU A 305 12.35 16.74 -13.53
N PRO A 306 11.76 16.78 -14.74
CA PRO A 306 11.61 18.01 -15.50
C PRO A 306 10.97 19.15 -14.70
N THR A 307 11.54 20.35 -14.76
CA THR A 307 11.13 21.52 -13.97
C THR A 307 9.66 21.89 -14.17
N ALA A 308 9.07 21.58 -15.32
CA ALA A 308 7.64 21.78 -15.57
C ALA A 308 6.74 21.07 -14.54
N LEU A 309 7.18 19.94 -13.97
CA LEU A 309 6.44 19.17 -12.97
C LEU A 309 6.50 19.80 -11.57
N ALA A 310 7.47 20.69 -11.31
CA ALA A 310 7.59 21.43 -10.06
C ALA A 310 6.60 22.62 -9.98
N ASN A 311 6.08 23.06 -11.12
CA ASN A 311 5.23 24.24 -11.23
C ASN A 311 3.82 23.99 -10.69
N THR A 312 3.25 25.01 -10.04
CA THR A 312 1.87 24.99 -9.55
C THR A 312 1.09 26.18 -10.07
N ARG A 313 -0.18 25.98 -10.39
CA ARG A 313 -1.14 27.05 -10.71
C ARG A 313 -2.24 27.03 -9.66
N ASN A 314 -2.44 28.13 -8.93
CA ASN A 314 -3.39 28.20 -7.81
C ASN A 314 -3.17 27.10 -6.74
N GLY A 315 -1.91 26.69 -6.52
CA GLY A 315 -1.55 25.62 -5.59
C GLY A 315 -1.78 24.20 -6.12
N VAL A 316 -2.16 24.05 -7.39
CA VAL A 316 -2.40 22.76 -8.06
C VAL A 316 -1.22 22.41 -8.98
N PRO A 317 -0.54 21.26 -8.78
CA PRO A 317 0.54 20.81 -9.66
C PRO A 317 -0.03 20.10 -10.91
N ALA A 318 -0.67 20.87 -11.80
CA ALA A 318 -1.43 20.33 -12.94
C ALA A 318 -0.60 19.42 -13.87
N ALA A 319 0.66 19.79 -14.15
CA ALA A 319 1.55 18.98 -14.99
C ALA A 319 1.86 17.62 -14.35
N ALA A 320 2.07 17.56 -13.03
CA ALA A 320 2.29 16.30 -12.31
C ALA A 320 1.02 15.43 -12.31
N ILE A 321 -0.17 16.02 -12.14
CA ILE A 321 -1.45 15.29 -12.22
C ILE A 321 -1.63 14.65 -13.60
N ILE A 322 -1.37 15.41 -14.67
CA ILE A 322 -1.48 14.90 -16.05
C ILE A 322 -0.49 13.78 -16.30
N VAL A 323 0.77 13.92 -15.88
CA VAL A 323 1.78 12.86 -16.04
C VAL A 323 1.37 11.60 -15.28
N ASN A 324 0.88 11.71 -14.04
CA ASN A 324 0.38 10.57 -13.28
C ASN A 324 -0.76 9.86 -14.02
N CYS A 325 -1.72 10.63 -14.53
CA CYS A 325 -2.83 10.08 -15.33
C CYS A 325 -2.33 9.30 -16.55
N LEU A 326 -1.39 9.87 -17.31
CA LEU A 326 -0.81 9.22 -18.49
C LEU A 326 -0.05 7.94 -18.14
N VAL A 327 0.76 7.96 -17.08
CA VAL A 327 1.49 6.78 -16.61
C VAL A 327 0.51 5.69 -16.19
N PHE A 328 -0.54 6.04 -15.45
CA PHE A 328 -1.52 5.05 -14.99
C PHE A 328 -2.29 4.44 -16.15
N LEU A 329 -2.72 5.25 -17.12
CA LEU A 329 -3.35 4.75 -18.34
C LEU A 329 -2.40 3.84 -19.15
N ALA A 330 -1.11 4.16 -19.22
CA ALA A 330 -0.12 3.31 -19.89
C ALA A 330 0.03 1.95 -19.19
N VAL A 331 0.02 1.92 -17.85
CA VAL A 331 0.03 0.67 -17.08
C VAL A 331 -1.24 -0.14 -17.33
N LEU A 332 -2.42 0.49 -17.37
CA LEU A 332 -3.67 -0.20 -17.70
C LEU A 332 -3.70 -0.75 -19.14
N VAL A 333 -3.06 -0.05 -20.08
CA VAL A 333 -2.88 -0.57 -21.45
C VAL A 333 -1.92 -1.77 -21.46
N ALA A 334 -0.84 -1.71 -20.70
CA ALA A 334 0.10 -2.83 -20.55
C ALA A 334 -0.57 -4.08 -19.96
N ASP A 335 -1.46 -3.89 -18.98
CA ASP A 335 -2.30 -4.96 -18.43
C ASP A 335 -3.24 -5.53 -19.50
N LYS A 336 -3.97 -4.66 -20.22
CA LYS A 336 -4.90 -5.08 -21.28
C LYS A 336 -4.26 -5.90 -22.41
N ILE A 337 -3.02 -5.60 -22.79
CA ILE A 337 -2.29 -6.35 -23.83
C ILE A 337 -1.60 -7.61 -23.29
N GLY A 338 -1.74 -7.92 -22.00
CA GLY A 338 -1.14 -9.08 -21.35
C GLY A 338 0.36 -8.98 -21.13
N PHE A 339 0.93 -7.77 -21.17
CA PHE A 339 2.36 -7.56 -20.87
C PHE A 339 2.64 -7.66 -19.36
N VAL A 340 1.66 -7.26 -18.55
CA VAL A 340 1.62 -7.38 -17.10
C VAL A 340 0.23 -7.83 -16.67
N ASP A 341 0.09 -8.30 -15.44
CA ASP A 341 -1.20 -8.59 -14.82
C ASP A 341 -1.29 -7.88 -13.45
N ILE A 342 -2.51 -7.74 -12.91
CA ILE A 342 -2.75 -7.12 -11.60
C ILE A 342 -1.90 -7.71 -10.48
N GLY A 343 -1.68 -9.04 -10.46
CA GLY A 343 -0.86 -9.71 -9.45
C GLY A 343 0.61 -9.30 -9.56
N SER A 344 1.16 -9.28 -10.77
CA SER A 344 2.52 -8.81 -11.05
C SER A 344 2.70 -7.33 -10.70
N LEU A 345 1.74 -6.46 -11.04
CA LEU A 345 1.79 -5.03 -10.73
C LEU A 345 1.83 -4.77 -9.21
N ILE A 346 0.98 -5.47 -8.45
CA ILE A 346 0.96 -5.41 -6.98
C ILE A 346 2.26 -5.96 -6.40
N ALA A 347 2.74 -7.10 -6.91
CA ALA A 347 3.99 -7.70 -6.43
C ALA A 347 5.19 -6.77 -6.66
N SER A 348 5.28 -6.12 -7.83
CA SER A 348 6.31 -5.12 -8.12
C SER A 348 6.21 -3.88 -7.22
N ALA A 349 5.00 -3.42 -6.91
CA ALA A 349 4.82 -2.37 -5.91
C ALA A 349 5.29 -2.81 -4.52
N GLY A 350 4.95 -4.04 -4.10
CA GLY A 350 5.40 -4.66 -2.86
C GLY A 350 6.93 -4.75 -2.78
N GLN A 351 7.61 -5.15 -3.85
CA GLN A 351 9.07 -5.22 -3.94
C GLN A 351 9.74 -3.85 -3.75
N ASN A 352 9.16 -2.80 -4.34
CA ASN A 352 9.68 -1.45 -4.15
C ASN A 352 9.53 -0.99 -2.68
N PHE A 353 8.37 -1.19 -2.07
CA PHE A 353 8.17 -0.89 -0.65
C PHE A 353 9.09 -1.69 0.25
N PHE A 354 9.30 -2.95 -0.09
CA PHE A 354 10.21 -3.83 0.61
C PHE A 354 11.65 -3.29 0.62
N LEU A 355 12.16 -2.78 -0.50
CA LEU A 355 13.47 -2.12 -0.54
C LEU A 355 13.49 -0.77 0.20
N ILE A 356 12.39 -0.01 0.18
CA ILE A 356 12.23 1.21 0.99
C ILE A 356 12.31 0.89 2.49
N TYR A 357 11.73 -0.24 2.91
CA TYR A 357 11.82 -0.71 4.28
C TYR A 357 13.26 -1.11 4.61
N GLY A 358 13.98 -1.74 3.67
CA GLY A 358 15.42 -1.98 3.76
C GLY A 358 16.25 -0.71 3.94
N MET A 359 15.96 0.35 3.16
CA MET A 359 16.61 1.66 3.32
C MET A 359 16.34 2.29 4.70
N SER A 360 15.12 2.11 5.22
CA SER A 360 14.76 2.57 6.57
C SER A 360 15.46 1.76 7.66
N ALA A 361 15.62 0.44 7.47
CA ALA A 361 16.37 -0.41 8.37
C ALA A 361 17.86 -0.04 8.39
N LEU A 362 18.47 0.24 7.23
CA LEU A 362 19.82 0.80 7.12
C LEU A 362 19.93 2.14 7.88
N ALA A 363 18.95 3.02 7.71
CA ALA A 363 18.90 4.29 8.41
C ALA A 363 18.83 4.09 9.93
N LEU A 364 18.05 3.13 10.43
CA LEU A 364 17.99 2.83 11.86
C LEU A 364 19.31 2.24 12.39
N VAL A 365 20.00 1.38 11.65
CA VAL A 365 21.32 0.88 12.08
C VAL A 365 22.31 2.03 12.25
N LYS A 366 22.27 3.03 11.36
CA LYS A 366 23.15 4.19 11.40
C LYS A 366 22.75 5.23 12.47
N LEU A 367 21.46 5.53 12.60
CA LEU A 367 20.93 6.59 13.47
C LEU A 367 20.56 6.07 14.88
N GLY A 368 20.46 4.76 15.05
CA GLY A 368 20.09 4.12 16.31
C GLY A 368 21.12 4.36 17.40
N ARG A 369 20.65 4.72 18.60
CA ARG A 369 21.51 5.00 19.77
C ARG A 369 21.75 3.77 20.63
N THR A 370 20.78 2.85 20.68
CA THR A 370 20.85 1.65 21.54
C THR A 370 21.16 0.39 20.74
N MET A 371 21.70 -0.63 21.42
CA MET A 371 21.96 -1.94 20.79
C MET A 371 20.68 -2.62 20.31
N ILE A 372 19.56 -2.42 21.02
CA ILE A 372 18.26 -2.99 20.65
C ILE A 372 17.75 -2.38 19.34
N GLU A 373 17.85 -1.06 19.18
CA GLU A 373 17.47 -0.37 17.93
C GLU A 373 18.28 -0.91 16.74
N LYS A 374 19.60 -1.04 16.91
CA LYS A 374 20.47 -1.60 15.88
C LYS A 374 20.16 -3.07 15.59
N ALA A 375 19.81 -3.87 16.60
CA ALA A 375 19.41 -5.26 16.42
C ALA A 375 18.12 -5.38 15.58
N PHE A 376 17.10 -4.54 15.83
CA PHE A 376 15.90 -4.48 14.99
C PHE A 376 16.22 -4.07 13.55
N GLY A 377 17.10 -3.09 13.37
CA GLY A 377 17.58 -2.69 12.04
C GLY A 377 18.31 -3.83 11.32
N LEU A 378 19.25 -4.51 11.99
CA LEU A 378 19.99 -5.65 11.42
C LEU A 378 19.08 -6.84 11.11
N LEU A 379 18.16 -7.20 12.01
CA LEU A 379 17.19 -8.27 11.78
C LEU A 379 16.31 -7.97 10.55
N SER A 380 15.85 -6.72 10.44
CA SER A 380 15.10 -6.25 9.28
C SER A 380 15.93 -6.35 7.99
N LEU A 381 17.23 -6.03 8.04
CA LEU A 381 18.12 -6.16 6.89
C LEU A 381 18.38 -7.61 6.51
N LEU A 382 18.47 -8.54 7.47
CA LEU A 382 18.60 -9.96 7.17
C LEU A 382 17.35 -10.51 6.47
N ILE A 383 16.16 -10.10 6.94
CA ILE A 383 14.89 -10.42 6.27
C ILE A 383 14.88 -9.83 4.86
N VAL A 384 15.30 -8.56 4.72
CA VAL A 384 15.33 -7.89 3.43
C VAL A 384 16.33 -8.55 2.47
N ALA A 385 17.50 -8.93 2.95
CA ALA A 385 18.50 -9.63 2.14
C ALA A 385 18.00 -11.02 1.72
N GLY A 386 17.44 -11.81 2.64
CA GLY A 386 16.94 -13.15 2.35
C GLY A 386 15.82 -13.17 1.32
N LEU A 387 14.85 -12.27 1.46
CA LEU A 387 13.75 -12.13 0.51
C LEU A 387 14.19 -11.49 -0.82
N ALA A 388 15.19 -10.61 -0.82
CA ALA A 388 15.78 -10.09 -2.06
C ALA A 388 16.48 -11.21 -2.86
N LEU A 389 17.21 -12.11 -2.19
CA LEU A 389 17.81 -13.27 -2.83
C LEU A 389 16.75 -14.22 -3.41
N TYR A 390 15.60 -14.36 -2.74
CA TYR A 390 14.50 -15.17 -3.23
C TYR A 390 13.75 -14.51 -4.41
N ALA A 391 13.61 -13.19 -4.41
CA ALA A 391 12.83 -12.46 -5.40
C ALA A 391 13.37 -12.59 -6.84
N GLY A 392 14.65 -12.92 -7.02
CA GLY A 392 15.26 -13.17 -8.33
C GLY A 392 15.02 -12.03 -9.31
N ASP A 393 14.50 -12.36 -10.49
CA ASP A 393 14.20 -11.41 -11.57
C ASP A 393 13.14 -10.36 -11.19
N GLY A 394 12.36 -10.60 -10.13
CA GLY A 394 11.43 -9.61 -9.58
C GLY A 394 12.13 -8.30 -9.19
N LEU A 395 13.42 -8.34 -8.84
CA LEU A 395 14.15 -7.13 -8.47
C LEU A 395 14.59 -6.26 -9.66
N ILE A 396 14.40 -6.70 -10.90
CA ILE A 396 14.83 -5.92 -12.09
C ILE A 396 14.18 -4.52 -12.07
N TYR A 397 12.88 -4.44 -11.82
CA TYR A 397 12.17 -3.16 -11.78
C TYR A 397 12.71 -2.19 -10.71
N PRO A 398 12.79 -2.57 -9.41
CA PRO A 398 13.39 -1.68 -8.41
C PRO A 398 14.85 -1.33 -8.71
N LEU A 399 15.65 -2.26 -9.24
CA LEU A 399 17.05 -2.00 -9.60
C LEU A 399 17.17 -0.97 -10.73
N LEU A 400 16.26 -1.02 -11.72
CA LEU A 400 16.19 0.01 -12.77
C LEU A 400 15.84 1.39 -12.19
N LEU A 401 14.92 1.46 -11.20
CA LEU A 401 14.59 2.70 -10.52
C LEU A 401 15.78 3.26 -9.72
N ILE A 402 16.52 2.39 -9.03
CA ILE A 402 17.76 2.77 -8.33
C ILE A 402 18.78 3.29 -9.34
N GLY A 403 18.98 2.59 -10.46
CA GLY A 403 19.87 3.02 -11.55
C GLY A 403 19.48 4.38 -12.12
N ALA A 404 18.20 4.61 -12.38
CA ALA A 404 17.67 5.89 -12.84
C ALA A 404 17.92 7.02 -11.83
N ALA A 405 17.68 6.78 -10.54
CA ALA A 405 17.95 7.76 -9.49
C ALA A 405 19.45 8.14 -9.41
N LEU A 406 20.34 7.16 -9.55
CA LEU A 406 21.78 7.38 -9.56
C LEU A 406 22.24 8.16 -10.80
N LEU A 407 21.71 7.84 -11.99
CA LEU A 407 22.00 8.57 -13.23
C LEU A 407 21.58 10.03 -13.13
N VAL A 408 20.37 10.29 -12.63
CA VAL A 408 19.84 11.65 -12.46
C VAL A 408 20.68 12.48 -11.48
N ARG A 409 21.18 11.86 -10.39
CA ARG A 409 22.10 12.51 -9.45
C ARG A 409 23.35 13.04 -10.16
N HIS A 410 23.95 12.26 -11.06
CA HIS A 410 25.16 12.68 -11.78
C HIS A 410 24.92 13.90 -12.67
N THR A 411 23.68 14.10 -13.13
CA THR A 411 23.31 15.23 -13.99
C THR A 411 22.90 16.50 -13.25
N THR A 412 22.60 16.45 -11.94
CA THR A 412 22.08 17.60 -11.20
C THR A 412 22.89 17.95 -9.94
N GLN A 413 23.54 19.11 -9.95
CA GLN A 413 24.35 19.65 -8.84
C GLN A 413 23.58 20.61 -7.89
N ALA A 414 22.27 20.38 -7.66
CA ALA A 414 21.55 21.23 -6.70
C ALA A 414 21.94 20.88 -5.25
N PRO A 415 22.36 21.85 -4.41
CA PRO A 415 22.60 21.63 -2.99
C PRO A 415 21.30 21.34 -2.23
N LEU A 416 21.38 20.52 -1.19
CA LEU A 416 20.25 20.31 -0.27
C LEU A 416 19.94 21.62 0.45
N VAL A 417 18.66 21.92 0.67
CA VAL A 417 18.27 22.82 1.75
C VAL A 417 18.57 22.06 3.04
N ASP A 418 19.63 22.45 3.74
CA ASP A 418 20.07 21.83 4.98
C ASP A 418 18.94 21.82 6.00
N ALA A 419 18.38 20.63 6.26
CA ALA A 419 17.61 20.35 7.46
C ALA A 419 18.54 19.63 8.44
N ALA A 420 19.44 20.39 9.06
CA ALA A 420 20.10 19.92 10.27
C ALA A 420 19.01 19.80 11.37
N PRO A 421 18.99 18.71 12.15
CA PRO A 421 18.16 18.68 13.35
C PRO A 421 18.66 19.78 14.30
N ALA A 422 17.76 20.64 14.76
CA ALA A 422 18.08 21.56 15.85
C ALA A 422 18.53 20.72 17.06
N GLU A 423 19.73 21.00 17.56
CA GLU A 423 20.34 20.34 18.72
C GLU A 423 19.47 20.39 19.99
#